data_AF-A0A927YR19-F1
#
_entry.id   AF-A0A927YR19-F1
#
_cell.length_a   1.000
_cell.length_b   1.000
_cell.length_c   1.000
_cell.angle_alpha   90.00
_cell.angle_beta   90.00
_cell.angle_gamma   90.00
#
_symmetry.space_group_name_H-M   'P 1'
#
loop_
_entity.id
_entity.type
_entity.pdbx_description
1 polymer ?
#
loop_
_entity_poly.entity_id
_entity_poly.type
_entity_poly.pdbx_seq_one_letter_code
_entity_poly.pdbx_strand_id
1 'polypeptide(L)'
;ETSANQAIALTEYFLAHYNIDSSKVYLHGYSGGGETGSLVMEKRPDLFTAFLCCATQWDGEMNNLVRVKTPVYMVVGESDSYYGSKPLKDAYAKLYDLYKVEGYSEKEIEKFLVLDIKTQKYFTDRGFTDQHAGGQTFAKDKDIMGWLFGEH
;
A
#
# COMPACT_ATOMS: atom_id res chain seq x y z
N GLU A 1 -6.66 15.30 -0.49
CA GLU A 1 -6.14 15.72 -1.81
C GLU A 1 -4.85 16.54 -1.75
N THR A 2 -4.77 17.64 -0.98
CA THR A 2 -3.56 18.47 -0.89
C THR A 2 -2.30 17.68 -0.52
N SER A 3 -2.40 16.77 0.44
CA SER A 3 -1.29 15.90 0.87
C SER A 3 -0.75 15.03 -0.26
N ALA A 4 -1.64 14.47 -1.10
CA ALA A 4 -1.24 13.65 -2.24
C ALA A 4 -0.52 14.48 -3.31
N ASN A 5 -1.05 15.66 -3.65
CA ASN A 5 -0.41 16.57 -4.62
C ASN A 5 0.98 17.01 -4.12
N GLN A 6 1.13 17.29 -2.83
CA GLN A 6 2.42 17.64 -2.22
C GLN A 6 3.40 16.45 -2.23
N ALA A 7 2.93 15.24 -1.93
CA ALA A 7 3.76 14.03 -1.98
C ALA A 7 4.27 13.74 -3.39
N ILE A 8 3.40 13.89 -4.40
CA ILE A 8 3.76 13.74 -5.82
C ILE A 8 4.81 14.80 -6.21
N ALA A 9 4.52 16.08 -5.96
CA ALA A 9 5.43 17.17 -6.34
C ALA A 9 6.80 17.05 -5.66
N LEU A 10 6.84 16.63 -4.39
CA LEU A 10 8.08 16.40 -3.66
C LEU A 10 8.87 15.21 -4.24
N THR A 11 8.18 14.13 -4.61
CA THR A 11 8.81 12.96 -5.22
C THR A 11 9.42 13.30 -6.59
N GLU A 12 8.68 14.02 -7.43
CA GLU A 12 9.18 14.51 -8.73
C GLU A 12 10.37 15.46 -8.57
N TYR A 13 10.33 16.33 -7.57
CA TYR A 13 11.47 17.18 -7.23
C TYR A 13 12.69 16.33 -6.89
N PHE A 14 12.56 15.32 -6.03
CA PHE A 14 13.69 14.46 -5.68
C PHE A 14 14.26 13.71 -6.90
N LEU A 15 13.39 13.20 -7.78
CA LEU A 15 13.80 12.54 -9.02
C LEU A 15 14.54 13.49 -9.97
N ALA A 16 14.15 14.75 -10.05
CA ALA A 16 14.78 15.74 -10.92
C ALA A 16 16.10 16.29 -10.37
N HIS A 17 16.30 16.26 -9.05
CA HIS A 17 17.40 16.97 -8.38
C HIS A 17 18.44 16.07 -7.72
N TYR A 18 18.18 14.77 -7.57
CA TYR A 18 19.10 13.81 -6.97
C TYR A 18 19.30 12.61 -7.88
N ASN A 19 20.42 11.90 -7.71
CA ASN A 19 20.71 10.67 -8.45
C ASN A 19 19.89 9.49 -7.88
N ILE A 20 18.58 9.51 -8.13
CA ILE A 20 17.64 8.47 -7.72
C ILE A 20 17.26 7.65 -8.95
N ASP A 21 17.32 6.33 -8.82
CA ASP A 21 16.82 5.41 -9.84
C ASP A 21 15.28 5.47 -9.87
N SER A 22 14.72 6.03 -10.95
CA SER A 22 13.27 6.17 -11.09
C SER A 22 12.53 4.82 -11.18
N SER A 23 13.23 3.72 -11.42
CA SER A 23 12.66 2.36 -11.37
C SER A 23 12.57 1.79 -9.95
N LYS A 24 13.09 2.52 -8.94
CA LYS A 24 13.17 2.08 -7.54
C LYS A 24 12.64 3.13 -6.57
N VAL A 25 11.41 3.60 -6.83
CA VAL A 25 10.70 4.58 -6.01
C VAL A 25 9.53 3.89 -5.33
N TYR A 26 9.53 3.79 -4.00
CA TYR A 26 8.54 3.01 -3.27
C TYR A 26 7.69 3.92 -2.39
N LEU A 27 6.37 3.79 -2.47
CA LEU A 27 5.45 4.50 -1.58
C LEU A 27 5.21 3.65 -0.34
N HIS A 28 5.29 4.26 0.84
CA HIS A 28 4.87 3.64 2.09
C HIS A 28 3.94 4.61 2.82
N GLY A 29 2.75 4.13 3.17
CA GLY A 29 1.74 4.92 3.87
C GLY A 29 1.19 4.14 5.05
N TYR A 30 1.20 4.76 6.23
CA TYR A 30 0.67 4.18 7.47
C TYR A 30 -0.39 5.10 8.06
N SER A 31 -1.52 4.54 8.50
CA SER A 31 -2.65 5.31 9.06
C SER A 31 -3.11 6.40 8.07
N GLY A 32 -3.25 7.66 8.47
CA GLY A 32 -3.58 8.76 7.55
C GLY A 32 -2.57 8.97 6.40
N GLY A 33 -1.34 8.47 6.54
CA GLY A 33 -0.38 8.41 5.44
C GLY A 33 -0.77 7.40 4.35
N GLY A 34 -1.46 6.32 4.73
CA GLY A 34 -2.03 5.33 3.82
C GLY A 34 -3.21 5.88 3.02
N GLU A 35 -4.09 6.66 3.66
CA GLU A 35 -5.16 7.42 3.00
C GLU A 35 -4.57 8.35 1.93
N THR A 36 -3.55 9.13 2.31
CA THR A 36 -2.80 9.97 1.36
C THR A 36 -2.18 9.14 0.24
N GLY A 37 -1.60 7.98 0.55
CA GLY A 37 -1.02 7.09 -0.44
C GLY A 37 -2.05 6.55 -1.44
N SER A 38 -3.27 6.25 -1.00
CA SER A 38 -4.36 5.83 -1.88
C SER A 38 -4.77 6.94 -2.87
N LEU A 39 -4.78 8.20 -2.42
CA LEU A 39 -5.02 9.36 -3.29
C LEU A 39 -3.85 9.61 -4.26
N VAL A 40 -2.62 9.25 -3.88
CA VAL A 40 -1.48 9.26 -4.81
C VAL A 40 -1.65 8.19 -5.88
N MET A 41 -2.08 6.98 -5.52
CA MET A 41 -2.37 5.90 -6.47
C MET A 41 -3.51 6.21 -7.44
N GLU A 42 -4.47 7.06 -7.05
CA GLU A 42 -5.46 7.62 -7.97
C GLU A 42 -4.80 8.52 -9.02
N LYS A 43 -3.90 9.41 -8.59
CA LYS A 43 -3.44 10.52 -9.43
C LYS A 43 -2.21 10.19 -10.25
N ARG A 44 -1.21 9.53 -9.65
CA ARG A 44 0.11 9.22 -10.24
C ARG A 44 0.65 7.86 -9.75
N PRO A 45 -0.07 6.75 -10.00
CA PRO A 45 0.42 5.42 -9.62
C PRO A 45 1.72 5.04 -10.34
N ASP A 46 1.92 5.56 -11.55
CA ASP A 46 3.10 5.34 -12.41
C ASP A 46 4.40 5.95 -11.88
N LEU A 47 4.30 6.84 -10.87
CA LEU A 47 5.46 7.46 -10.23
C LEU A 47 6.18 6.50 -9.27
N PHE A 48 5.54 5.41 -8.86
CA PHE A 48 6.05 4.48 -7.87
C PHE A 48 6.14 3.06 -8.43
N THR A 49 7.20 2.36 -8.07
CA THR A 49 7.45 0.95 -8.35
C THR A 49 6.49 0.04 -7.61
N ALA A 50 6.16 0.36 -6.35
CA ALA A 50 5.18 -0.37 -5.54
C ALA A 50 4.70 0.48 -4.36
N PHE A 51 3.53 0.13 -3.82
CA PHE A 51 2.93 0.78 -2.65
C PHE A 51 2.71 -0.20 -1.49
N LEU A 52 3.32 0.09 -0.34
CA LEU A 52 3.03 -0.56 0.94
C LEU A 52 1.98 0.26 1.72
N CYS A 53 0.76 -0.28 1.76
CA CYS A 53 -0.45 0.34 2.32
C CYS A 53 -0.76 -0.27 3.70
N CYS A 54 -0.45 0.46 4.77
CA CYS A 54 -0.44 -0.06 6.14
C CYS A 54 -1.54 0.54 7.01
N ALA A 55 -2.34 -0.32 7.65
CA ALA A 55 -3.26 0.02 8.76
C ALA A 55 -4.07 1.30 8.50
N THR A 56 -4.85 1.28 7.43
CA THR A 56 -5.49 2.46 6.84
C THR A 56 -6.79 2.09 6.14
N GLN A 57 -7.48 3.10 5.60
CA GLN A 57 -8.56 2.95 4.63
C GLN A 57 -8.11 3.46 3.24
N TRP A 58 -8.89 3.12 2.21
CA TRP A 58 -8.61 3.54 0.84
C TRP A 58 -9.61 4.60 0.37
N ASP A 59 -9.12 5.80 0.06
CA ASP A 59 -9.94 6.95 -0.32
C ASP A 59 -9.87 7.30 -1.81
N GLY A 60 -8.79 6.90 -2.49
CA GLY A 60 -8.57 7.24 -3.90
C GLY A 60 -9.37 6.40 -4.89
N GLU A 61 -9.69 6.99 -6.04
CA GLU A 61 -10.27 6.24 -7.16
C GLU A 61 -9.25 5.27 -7.78
N MET A 62 -9.71 4.09 -8.19
CA MET A 62 -8.84 2.94 -8.49
C MET A 62 -8.55 2.74 -9.99
N ASN A 63 -9.29 3.40 -10.88
CA ASN A 63 -9.22 3.14 -12.33
C ASN A 63 -7.81 3.37 -12.91
N ASN A 64 -7.12 4.43 -12.47
CA ASN A 64 -5.76 4.72 -12.93
C ASN A 64 -4.76 3.69 -12.41
N LEU A 65 -4.87 3.31 -11.13
CA LEU A 65 -4.05 2.25 -10.54
C LEU A 65 -4.23 0.94 -11.30
N VAL A 66 -5.46 0.56 -11.60
CA VAL A 66 -5.78 -0.68 -12.34
C VAL A 66 -5.17 -0.67 -13.74
N ARG A 67 -5.22 0.47 -14.44
CA ARG A 67 -4.60 0.62 -15.78
C ARG A 67 -3.08 0.51 -15.73
N VAL A 68 -2.43 1.16 -14.76
CA VAL A 68 -0.97 1.21 -14.63
C VAL A 68 -0.41 -0.08 -14.02
N LYS A 69 -1.18 -0.74 -13.14
CA LYS A 69 -0.82 -1.94 -12.39
C LYS A 69 0.37 -1.78 -11.46
N THR A 70 0.50 -0.62 -10.83
CA THR A 70 1.47 -0.47 -9.75
C THR A 70 1.15 -1.50 -8.65
N PRO A 71 2.09 -2.36 -8.26
CA PRO A 71 1.89 -3.32 -7.19
C PRO A 71 1.50 -2.68 -5.86
N VAL A 72 0.57 -3.31 -5.15
CA VAL A 72 0.08 -2.85 -3.84
C VAL A 72 0.08 -4.00 -2.83
N TYR A 73 0.75 -3.78 -1.70
CA TYR A 73 0.68 -4.65 -0.53
C TYR A 73 -0.12 -3.98 0.57
N MET A 74 -1.26 -4.56 0.90
CA MET A 74 -2.17 -4.08 1.93
C MET A 74 -1.97 -4.88 3.20
N VAL A 75 -1.58 -4.23 4.30
CA VAL A 75 -1.33 -4.91 5.58
C VAL A 75 -2.04 -4.19 6.73
N VAL A 76 -2.75 -4.94 7.57
CA VAL A 76 -3.48 -4.41 8.73
C VAL A 76 -3.64 -5.48 9.80
N GLY A 77 -3.79 -5.06 11.05
CA GLY A 77 -4.20 -5.97 12.12
C GLY A 77 -5.66 -6.38 11.98
N GLU A 78 -5.98 -7.65 12.24
CA GLU A 78 -7.35 -8.17 12.21
C GLU A 78 -8.32 -7.31 13.05
N SER A 79 -7.85 -6.88 14.22
CA SER A 79 -8.54 -6.05 15.21
C SER A 79 -7.78 -4.74 15.43
N ASP A 80 -7.27 -4.13 14.35
CA ASP A 80 -6.76 -2.75 14.37
C ASP A 80 -7.76 -1.84 15.11
N SER A 81 -7.28 -1.12 16.11
CA SER A 81 -8.12 -0.38 17.06
C SER A 81 -8.68 0.92 16.51
N TYR A 82 -8.16 1.39 15.37
CA TYR A 82 -8.58 2.66 14.76
C TYR A 82 -9.43 2.43 13.52
N TYR A 83 -8.89 1.75 12.50
CA TYR A 83 -9.63 1.47 11.25
C TYR A 83 -10.34 0.12 11.28
N GLY A 84 -9.86 -0.83 12.09
CA GLY A 84 -10.19 -2.25 11.91
C GLY A 84 -9.66 -2.80 10.59
N SER A 85 -9.87 -4.10 10.34
CA SER A 85 -9.45 -4.73 9.08
C SER A 85 -10.45 -4.59 7.93
N LYS A 86 -11.71 -4.20 8.21
CA LYS A 86 -12.78 -4.18 7.22
C LYS A 86 -12.54 -3.20 6.06
N PRO A 87 -12.16 -1.93 6.30
CA PRO A 87 -11.98 -0.97 5.20
C PRO A 87 -10.97 -1.44 4.16
N LEU A 88 -9.84 -1.99 4.63
CA LEU A 88 -8.79 -2.47 3.74
C LEU A 88 -9.17 -3.78 3.03
N LYS A 89 -9.94 -4.66 3.68
CA LYS A 89 -10.55 -5.85 3.03
C LYS A 89 -11.51 -5.45 1.91
N ASP A 90 -12.37 -4.47 2.14
CA ASP A 90 -13.30 -3.96 1.13
C ASP A 90 -12.55 -3.34 -0.06
N ALA A 91 -11.49 -2.58 0.21
CA ALA A 91 -10.63 -1.98 -0.81
C ALA A 91 -9.91 -3.05 -1.67
N TYR A 92 -9.37 -4.09 -1.03
CA TYR A 92 -8.77 -5.23 -1.72
C TYR A 92 -9.80 -5.92 -2.64
N ALA A 93 -10.99 -6.22 -2.13
CA ALA A 93 -12.04 -6.87 -2.91
C ALA A 93 -12.43 -6.03 -4.14
N LYS A 94 -12.60 -4.71 -3.95
CA LYS A 94 -12.89 -3.78 -5.05
C LYS A 94 -11.79 -3.76 -6.11
N LEU A 95 -10.52 -3.66 -5.71
CA LEU A 95 -9.39 -3.71 -6.65
C LEU A 95 -9.32 -5.04 -7.38
N TYR A 96 -9.48 -6.14 -6.66
CA TYR A 96 -9.48 -7.48 -7.22
C TYR A 96 -10.55 -7.60 -8.31
N ASP A 97 -11.80 -7.19 -8.03
CA ASP A 97 -12.89 -7.21 -8.99
C ASP A 97 -12.61 -6.33 -10.22
N LEU A 98 -12.03 -5.15 -10.03
CA LEU A 98 -11.63 -4.27 -11.14
C LEU A 98 -10.57 -4.93 -12.03
N TYR A 99 -9.58 -5.60 -11.44
CA TYR A 99 -8.60 -6.36 -12.22
C TYR A 99 -9.23 -7.57 -12.94
N LYS A 100 -10.22 -8.25 -12.34
CA LYS A 100 -10.98 -9.31 -13.01
C LYS A 100 -11.73 -8.77 -14.22
N VAL A 101 -12.33 -7.58 -14.12
CA VAL A 101 -13.03 -6.91 -15.23
C VAL A 101 -12.08 -6.55 -16.37
N GLU A 102 -10.85 -6.12 -16.06
CA GLU A 102 -9.79 -5.87 -17.06
C GLU A 102 -9.19 -7.15 -17.68
N GLY A 103 -9.65 -8.33 -17.24
CA GLY A 103 -9.28 -9.61 -17.84
C GLY A 103 -8.09 -10.32 -17.18
N TYR A 104 -7.61 -9.86 -16.02
CA TYR A 104 -6.54 -10.54 -15.30
C TYR A 104 -7.01 -11.85 -14.66
N SER A 105 -6.15 -12.87 -14.73
CA SER A 105 -6.33 -14.12 -14.00
C SER A 105 -6.00 -13.94 -12.53
N GLU A 106 -6.51 -14.82 -11.68
CA GLU A 106 -6.26 -14.78 -10.23
C GLU A 106 -4.76 -14.87 -9.93
N LYS A 107 -4.05 -15.75 -10.65
CA LYS A 107 -2.59 -15.93 -10.56
C LYS A 107 -1.78 -14.72 -10.99
N GLU A 108 -2.33 -13.86 -11.85
CA GLU A 108 -1.68 -12.60 -12.21
C GLU A 108 -1.90 -11.58 -11.11
N ILE A 109 -3.13 -11.44 -10.62
CA ILE A 109 -3.49 -10.50 -9.54
C ILE A 109 -2.68 -10.78 -8.27
N GLU A 110 -2.52 -12.05 -7.89
CA GLU A 110 -1.74 -12.45 -6.71
C GLU A 110 -0.28 -11.98 -6.72
N LYS A 111 0.29 -11.65 -7.89
CA LYS A 111 1.67 -11.17 -7.99
C LYS A 111 1.80 -9.70 -7.59
N PHE A 112 0.78 -8.89 -7.83
CA PHE A 112 0.85 -7.44 -7.67
C PHE A 112 -0.20 -6.86 -6.71
N LEU A 113 -1.14 -7.65 -6.21
CA LEU A 113 -2.11 -7.21 -5.20
C LEU A 113 -2.13 -8.22 -4.05
N VAL A 114 -1.69 -7.77 -2.86
CA VAL A 114 -1.60 -8.61 -1.67
C VAL A 114 -2.46 -8.01 -0.55
N LEU A 115 -3.20 -8.86 0.16
CA LEU A 115 -3.85 -8.53 1.43
C LEU A 115 -3.31 -9.42 2.54
N ASP A 116 -2.68 -8.80 3.53
CA ASP A 116 -2.00 -9.44 4.65
C ASP A 116 -2.64 -8.99 5.96
N ILE A 117 -3.51 -9.85 6.51
CA ILE A 117 -4.19 -9.59 7.79
C ILE A 117 -3.39 -10.23 8.92
N LYS A 118 -2.80 -9.42 9.78
CA LYS A 118 -2.01 -9.89 10.92
C LYS A 118 -2.89 -10.20 12.13
N THR A 119 -2.66 -11.35 12.74
CA THR A 119 -3.31 -11.74 14.01
C THR A 119 -2.69 -10.99 15.19
N GLN A 120 -3.37 -11.00 16.35
CA GLN A 120 -2.81 -10.42 17.58
C GLN A 120 -1.40 -10.97 17.91
N LYS A 121 -1.14 -12.25 17.62
CA LYS A 121 0.16 -12.88 17.89
C LYS A 121 1.31 -12.17 17.19
N TYR A 122 1.12 -11.74 15.95
CA TYR A 122 2.13 -11.01 15.19
C TYR A 122 2.63 -9.78 15.96
N PHE A 123 1.70 -9.05 16.57
CA PHE A 123 1.97 -7.82 17.33
C PHE A 123 2.51 -8.11 18.73
N THR A 124 1.95 -9.09 19.45
CA THR A 124 2.43 -9.43 20.81
C THR A 124 3.86 -9.96 20.79
N ASP A 125 4.22 -10.76 19.78
CA ASP A 125 5.60 -11.23 19.59
C ASP A 125 6.59 -10.08 19.35
N ARG A 126 6.08 -8.89 18.97
CA ARG A 126 6.83 -7.66 18.72
C ARG A 126 6.64 -6.60 19.81
N GLY A 127 6.01 -6.97 20.93
CA GLY A 127 5.83 -6.09 22.10
C GLY A 127 4.63 -5.14 22.03
N PHE A 128 3.67 -5.38 21.13
CA PHE A 128 2.48 -4.55 20.97
C PHE A 128 1.20 -5.31 21.36
N THR A 129 0.39 -4.69 22.22
CA THR A 129 -0.97 -5.14 22.53
C THR A 129 -1.99 -4.45 21.62
N ASP A 130 -1.77 -3.19 21.29
CA ASP A 130 -2.57 -2.44 20.32
C ASP A 130 -2.08 -2.69 18.89
N GLN A 131 -2.95 -3.23 18.03
CA GLN A 131 -2.57 -3.60 16.67
C GLN A 131 -2.33 -2.39 15.77
N HIS A 132 -3.05 -1.28 15.99
CA HIS A 132 -2.86 -0.06 15.21
C HIS A 132 -1.46 0.49 15.47
N ALA A 133 -1.13 0.79 16.73
CA ALA A 133 0.19 1.25 17.17
C ALA A 133 1.31 0.27 16.82
N GLY A 134 1.01 -1.04 16.77
CA GLY A 134 1.91 -2.09 16.33
C GLY A 134 2.18 -2.10 14.83
N GLY A 135 1.41 -1.37 14.01
CA GLY A 135 1.62 -1.31 12.55
C GLY A 135 2.97 -0.75 12.12
N GLN A 136 3.62 0.05 12.96
CA GLN A 136 5.02 0.49 12.73
C GLN A 136 6.01 -0.68 12.60
N THR A 137 5.64 -1.88 13.05
CA THR A 137 6.48 -3.06 12.94
C THR A 137 6.50 -3.68 11.55
N PHE A 138 5.59 -3.32 10.64
CA PHE A 138 5.62 -3.81 9.25
C PHE A 138 6.92 -3.40 8.54
N ALA A 139 7.43 -2.19 8.82
CA ALA A 139 8.72 -1.72 8.30
C ALA A 139 9.94 -2.48 8.84
N LYS A 140 9.76 -3.34 9.86
CA LYS A 140 10.79 -4.20 10.45
C LYS A 140 10.62 -5.67 10.04
N ASP A 141 9.56 -5.98 9.30
CA ASP A 141 9.28 -7.34 8.87
C ASP A 141 10.01 -7.64 7.56
N LYS A 142 10.90 -8.62 7.60
CA LYS A 142 11.74 -8.98 6.46
C LYS A 142 10.95 -9.46 5.24
N ASP A 143 9.79 -10.08 5.44
CA ASP A 143 9.02 -10.66 4.35
C ASP A 143 8.19 -9.55 3.66
N ILE A 144 7.63 -8.62 4.45
CA ILE A 144 6.95 -7.43 3.93
C ILE A 144 7.93 -6.51 3.19
N MET A 145 9.07 -6.20 3.81
CA MET A 145 10.07 -5.33 3.18
C MET A 145 10.77 -6.01 2.01
N GLY A 146 10.95 -7.34 2.07
CA GLY A 146 11.44 -8.14 0.97
C GLY A 146 10.50 -8.14 -0.23
N TRP A 147 9.18 -8.17 -0.01
CA TRP A 147 8.20 -7.97 -1.07
C TRP A 147 8.29 -6.56 -1.64
N LEU A 148 8.34 -5.52 -0.80
CA LEU A 148 8.34 -4.13 -1.24
C LEU A 148 9.53 -3.81 -2.14
N PHE A 149 10.73 -4.27 -1.77
CA PHE A 149 11.97 -4.07 -2.53
C PHE A 149 12.30 -5.21 -3.51
N GLY A 150 11.37 -6.14 -3.71
CA GLY A 150 11.50 -7.25 -4.65
C GLY A 150 11.44 -6.81 -6.11
N GLU A 151 11.48 -7.78 -7.01
CA GLU A 151 11.31 -7.55 -8.44
C GLU A 151 9.82 -7.36 -8.78
N HIS A 152 9.52 -6.25 -9.47
CA HIS A 152 8.19 -5.83 -9.93
C HIS A 152 8.26 -5.38 -11.38
#